data_AF-A0A8H7H2E8-F1
#
_entry.id   AF-A0A8H7H2E8-F1
#
_cell.length_a   1.000
_cell.length_b   1.000
_cell.length_c   1.000
_cell.angle_alpha   90.00
_cell.angle_beta   90.00
_cell.angle_gamma   90.00
#
_symmetry.space_group_name_H-M   'P 1'
#
loop_
_entity.id
_entity.type
_entity.pdbx_description
1 polymer ?
#
loop_
_entity_poly.entity_id
_entity_poly.type
_entity_poly.pdbx_seq_one_letter_code
_entity_poly.pdbx_strand_id
1 'polypeptide(L)' 'MEPTWMFINNELLTLMTNSPTIAEALSGPNAEEWWKAMAKEFSTLEQMGMYKLTDLPPKRKAMGNKWVLVLKHNKNSTPI' A
#
# COMPACT_ATOMS: atom_id res chain seq x y z
N MET A 1 18.69 -8.41 -23.32
CA MET A 1 18.33 -8.79 -21.95
C MET A 1 17.41 -7.69 -21.46
N GLU A 2 16.10 -7.93 -21.48
CA GLU A 2 15.11 -6.89 -21.17
C GLU A 2 15.05 -6.64 -19.65
N PRO A 3 14.97 -5.38 -19.20
CA PRO A 3 14.96 -5.08 -17.78
C PRO A 3 13.62 -5.47 -17.16
N THR A 4 13.67 -6.05 -15.96
CA THR A 4 12.53 -6.68 -15.26
C THR A 4 11.34 -5.76 -14.99
N TRP A 5 11.51 -4.44 -15.12
CA TRP A 5 10.42 -3.47 -15.01
C TRP A 5 9.48 -3.45 -16.23
N MET A 6 9.81 -4.12 -17.33
CA MET A 6 8.89 -4.32 -18.46
C MET A 6 7.78 -5.34 -18.18
N PHE A 7 7.84 -6.10 -17.07
CA PHE A 7 6.77 -7.03 -16.65
C PHE A 7 5.77 -6.41 -15.67
N ILE A 8 5.56 -5.09 -15.72
CA ILE A 8 4.35 -4.54 -15.10
C ILE A 8 3.18 -5.05 -15.94
N ASN A 9 2.62 -6.18 -15.52
CA ASN A 9 1.47 -6.82 -16.16
C ASN A 9 0.33 -5.81 -16.29
N ASN A 10 -0.46 -5.93 -17.36
CA ASN A 10 -1.62 -5.07 -17.63
C ASN A 10 -2.55 -4.96 -16.40
N GLU A 11 -2.66 -6.02 -15.59
CA GLU A 11 -3.40 -6.01 -14.32
C GLU A 11 -2.83 -5.03 -13.29
N LEU A 12 -1.50 -4.98 -13.10
CA LEU A 12 -0.87 -4.03 -12.17
C LEU A 12 -1.08 -2.59 -12.64
N LEU A 13 -0.98 -2.34 -13.96
CA LEU A 13 -1.28 -1.03 -14.53
C LEU A 13 -2.74 -0.62 -14.28
N THR A 14 -3.68 -1.55 -14.49
CA THR A 14 -5.12 -1.31 -14.29
C THR A 14 -5.49 -1.11 -12.82
N LEU A 15 -4.79 -1.79 -11.90
CA LEU A 15 -4.98 -1.60 -10.46
C LEU A 15 -4.42 -0.24 -10.00
N MET A 16 -3.27 0.18 -10.52
CA MET A 16 -2.68 1.48 -10.20
C MET A 16 -3.54 2.64 -10.71
N THR A 17 -4.24 2.49 -11.84
CA THR A 17 -5.15 3.53 -12.36
C THR A 17 -6.45 3.66 -11.57
N ASN A 18 -6.89 2.60 -10.87
CA ASN A 18 -8.12 2.58 -10.08
C ASN A 18 -7.88 2.69 -8.56
N SER A 19 -6.63 2.87 -8.14
CA SER A 19 -6.23 2.99 -6.74
C SER A 19 -6.48 4.41 -6.25
N PRO A 20 -7.26 4.61 -5.17
CA PRO A 20 -7.46 5.94 -4.62
C PRO A 20 -6.17 6.43 -3.95
N THR A 21 -6.00 7.75 -3.93
CA THR A 21 -5.07 8.39 -3.00
C THR A 21 -5.54 8.20 -1.56
N ILE A 22 -4.63 8.39 -0.59
CA ILE A 22 -4.98 8.34 0.84
C ILE A 22 -6.09 9.36 1.15
N ALA A 23 -6.02 10.55 0.56
CA ALA A 23 -7.01 11.60 0.78
C ALA A 23 -8.40 11.20 0.27
N GLU A 24 -8.48 10.62 -0.94
CA GLU A 24 -9.75 10.13 -1.50
C GLU A 24 -10.30 8.96 -0.68
N ALA A 25 -9.45 8.00 -0.33
CA ALA A 25 -9.84 6.85 0.48
C ALA A 25 -10.40 7.26 1.85
N LEU A 26 -9.76 8.21 2.52
CA LEU A 26 -10.15 8.68 3.85
C LEU A 26 -11.26 9.74 3.85
N SER A 27 -11.64 10.28 2.68
CA SER A 27 -12.77 11.20 2.55
C SER A 27 -14.04 10.51 2.04
N GLY A 28 -13.93 9.27 1.58
CA GLY A 28 -15.04 8.51 1.01
C GLY A 28 -15.93 7.80 2.04
N PRO A 29 -17.02 7.17 1.58
CA PRO A 29 -17.94 6.44 2.46
C PRO A 29 -17.29 5.23 3.16
N ASN A 30 -16.21 4.70 2.60
CA ASN A 30 -15.46 3.55 3.15
C ASN A 30 -14.19 3.96 3.92
N ALA A 31 -14.11 5.22 4.38
CA ALA A 31 -12.92 5.74 5.06
C ALA A 31 -12.51 4.93 6.29
N GLU A 32 -13.49 4.44 7.06
CA GLU A 32 -13.23 3.64 8.25
C GLU A 32 -12.62 2.28 7.91
N GLU A 33 -13.11 1.62 6.86
CA GLU A 33 -12.57 0.35 6.38
C GLU A 33 -11.14 0.52 5.86
N TRP A 34 -10.88 1.59 5.10
CA TRP A 34 -9.53 1.93 4.65
C TRP A 34 -8.59 2.15 5.84
N TRP A 35 -9.00 2.92 6.83
CA TRP A 35 -8.22 3.15 8.04
C TRP A 35 -7.93 1.85 8.80
N LYS A 36 -8.95 1.02 9.02
CA LYS A 36 -8.82 -0.29 9.66
C LYS A 36 -7.85 -1.20 8.91
N ALA A 37 -7.91 -1.23 7.58
CA ALA A 37 -7.00 -2.02 6.75
C ALA A 37 -5.55 -1.54 6.87
N MET A 38 -5.31 -0.23 6.80
CA MET A 38 -3.97 0.36 6.95
C MET A 38 -3.38 0.08 8.34
N ALA A 39 -4.18 0.29 9.40
CA ALA A 39 -3.77 0.03 10.77
C ALA A 39 -3.44 -1.47 10.98
N LYS A 40 -4.27 -2.36 10.44
CA LYS A 40 -4.04 -3.81 10.52
C LYS A 40 -2.74 -4.23 9.84
N GLU A 41 -2.45 -3.68 8.66
CA GLU A 41 -1.19 -3.95 7.94
C GLU A 41 0.01 -3.50 8.80
N PHE A 42 -0.05 -2.27 9.33
CA PHE A 42 1.01 -1.71 10.16
C PHE A 42 1.27 -2.56 11.42
N SER A 43 0.21 -2.93 12.15
CA SER A 43 0.33 -3.80 13.33
C SER A 43 0.83 -5.20 12.99
N THR A 44 0.52 -5.73 11.81
CA THR A 44 1.06 -7.04 11.37
C THR A 44 2.57 -6.95 11.19
N LEU A 45 3.07 -5.88 10.58
CA LEU A 45 4.51 -5.66 10.42
C LEU A 45 5.24 -5.51 11.76
N GLU A 46 4.61 -4.85 12.73
CA GLU A 46 5.12 -4.76 14.11
C GLU A 46 5.16 -6.14 14.79
N GLN A 47 4.08 -6.90 14.71
CA GLN A 47 3.98 -8.25 15.29
C GLN A 47 4.99 -9.23 14.69
N MET A 48 5.27 -9.10 13.39
CA MET A 48 6.28 -9.90 12.70
C MET A 48 7.72 -9.43 12.98
N GLY A 49 7.91 -8.30 13.67
CA GLY A 49 9.23 -7.74 13.94
C GLY A 49 9.99 -7.32 12.68
N MET A 50 9.27 -6.96 11.62
CA MET A 50 9.87 -6.66 10.30
C MET A 50 10.68 -5.36 10.29
N TYR A 51 10.36 -4.44 11.20
CA TYR A 51 11.07 -3.17 11.33
C TYR A 51 11.20 -2.78 12.80
N LYS A 52 12.15 -1.89 13.07
CA LYS A 52 12.31 -1.22 14.36
C LYS A 52 12.34 0.27 14.11
N LEU A 53 11.50 1.01 14.82
CA LEU A 53 11.55 2.47 14.80
C LEU A 53 12.90 2.92 15.40
N THR A 54 13.64 3.71 14.63
CA THR A 54 14.96 4.21 15.01
C THR A 54 15.12 5.64 14.54
N ASP A 55 15.95 6.40 15.23
CA ASP A 55 16.36 7.72 14.77
C ASP A 55 17.15 7.61 13.46
N LEU A 56 17.01 8.63 12.61
CA LEU A 56 17.76 8.71 11.37
C LEU A 56 19.26 8.85 11.69
N PRO A 57 20.12 7.92 11.25
CA PRO A 57 21.54 7.99 11.55
C PRO A 57 22.17 9.28 11.01
N PRO A 58 23.21 9.83 11.68
CA PRO A 58 23.85 11.06 11.25
C PRO A 58 24.37 10.92 9.81
N LYS A 59 24.21 12.01 9.04
CA LYS A 59 24.64 12.09 7.62
C LYS A 59 23.89 11.12 6.68
N ARG A 60 22.74 10.57 7.07
CA ARG A 60 21.87 9.79 6.19
C ARG A 60 20.62 10.59 5.83
N LYS A 61 20.05 10.29 4.66
CA LYS A 61 18.76 10.80 4.20
C LYS A 61 17.73 9.68 4.34
N ALA A 62 16.60 9.96 5.00
CA ALA A 62 15.49 9.03 5.03
C ALA A 62 14.97 8.82 3.59
N MET A 63 14.73 7.56 3.23
CA MET A 63 14.03 7.24 1.98
C MET A 63 12.55 7.52 2.19
N GLY A 64 11.93 8.24 1.25
CA GLY A 64 10.49 8.45 1.28
C GLY A 64 9.76 7.13 1.02
N ASN A 65 8.67 6.91 1.74
CA ASN A 65 7.72 5.83 1.51
C ASN A 65 6.34 6.41 1.17
N LYS A 66 5.51 5.63 0.49
CA LYS A 66 4.15 6.02 0.13
C LYS A 66 3.22 4.81 0.29
N TRP A 67 2.00 5.05 0.79
CA TRP A 67 0.94 4.05 0.75
C TRP A 67 0.35 3.92 -0.66
N VAL A 68 0.18 2.68 -1.10
CA VAL A 68 -0.56 2.33 -2.31
C VAL A 68 -1.76 1.51 -1.86
N LEU A 69 -2.97 2.01 -2.15
CA LEU A 69 -4.22 1.42 -1.69
C LEU A 69 -4.91 0.70 -2.85
N VAL A 70 -5.18 -0.58 -2.67
CA VAL A 70 -5.82 -1.41 -3.70
C VAL A 70 -6.97 -2.17 -3.08
N LEU A 71 -8.15 -2.11 -3.69
CA LEU A 71 -9.29 -2.93 -3.31
C LEU A 71 -8.99 -4.40 -3.64
N LYS A 72 -9.01 -5.24 -2.62
CA LYS A 72 -8.96 -6.68 -2.82
C LYS A 72 -10.32 -7.14 -3.30
N HIS A 73 -10.31 -8.05 -4.28
CA HIS A 73 -11.52 -8.65 -4.79
C HIS A 73 -11.50 -10.15 -4.49
N ASN A 74 -12.68 -10.72 -4.24
CA ASN A 74 -12.82 -12.17 -4.15
C ASN A 74 -12.74 -12.81 -5.56
N LYS A 75 -12.88 -14.14 -5.61
CA LYS A 75 -12.89 -14.92 -6.86
C LYS A 75 -13.96 -14.46 -7.87
N ASN A 76 -15.01 -13.79 -7.41
CA ASN A 76 -16.12 -13.30 -8.22
C ASN A 76 -15.97 -11.80 -8.56
N SER A 77 -14.78 -11.23 -8.43
CA SER A 77 -14.49 -9.80 -8.68
C SER A 77 -15.34 -8.83 -7.85
N THR A 78 -15.81 -9.27 -6.68
CA THR A 78 -16.51 -8.40 -5.73
C THR A 78 -15.52 -7.88 -4.68
N PRO A 79 -15.53 -6.59 -4.32
CA PRO A 79 -14.67 -6.06 -3.27
C PRO A 79 -14.84 -6.81 -1.94
N ILE A 80 -13.74 -7.04 -1.23
CA ILE A 80 -13.67 -7.66 0.11
C ILE A 80 -12.96 -6.80 1.13
#